data_AF-A0A443DI01-F1
#
_entry.id   AF-A0A443DI01-F1
#
_cell.length_a   1.000
_cell.length_b   1.000
_cell.length_c   1.000
_cell.angle_alpha   90.00
_cell.angle_beta   90.00
_cell.angle_gamma   90.00
#
_symmetry.space_group_name_H-M   'P 1'
#
loop_
_entity.id
_entity.type
_entity.pdbx_description
1 polymer ?
#
loop_
_entity_poly.entity_id
_entity_poly.type
_entity_poly.pdbx_seq_one_letter_code
_entity_poly.pdbx_strand_id
1 'polypeptide(L)'
;MGNRLSGKVAIVTGGNRGIGRAIAERLAEEEAIVVVGDLIGEHSPPASSHQRLAFLPLHVTKEASVRAFVDEVVQNFRSALAAHPGKSRGAAM
;
A
#
# COMPACT_ATOMS: atom_id res chain seq x y z
N MET A 1 -12.24 7.94 15.35
CA MET A 1 -11.59 6.90 14.52
C MET A 1 -10.12 6.79 14.93
N GLY A 2 -9.62 5.60 15.22
CA GLY A 2 -8.26 5.42 15.74
C GLY A 2 -7.20 5.52 14.63
N ASN A 3 -6.21 6.40 14.80
CA ASN A 3 -5.06 6.58 13.90
C ASN A 3 -4.05 5.40 13.98
N ARG A 4 -4.55 4.16 13.98
CA ARG A 4 -3.74 2.95 14.20
C ARG A 4 -2.80 2.62 13.03
N LEU A 5 -3.08 3.22 11.87
CA LEU A 5 -2.33 3.05 10.63
C LEU A 5 -1.53 4.30 10.24
N SER A 6 -1.55 5.35 11.06
CA SER A 6 -0.78 6.57 10.80
C SER A 6 0.71 6.24 10.71
N GLY A 7 1.34 6.68 9.63
CA GLY A 7 2.76 6.44 9.33
C GLY A 7 3.10 5.00 8.91
N LYS A 8 2.11 4.12 8.72
CA LYS A 8 2.33 2.76 8.20
C LYS A 8 2.18 2.71 6.69
N VAL A 9 2.86 1.74 6.08
CA VAL A 9 2.71 1.44 4.65
C VAL A 9 1.71 0.30 4.48
N ALA A 10 0.71 0.50 3.63
CA ALA A 10 -0.29 -0.49 3.25
C ALA A 10 -0.26 -0.72 1.73
N ILE A 11 -0.24 -1.97 1.31
CA ILE A 11 -0.30 -2.35 -0.11
C ILE A 11 -1.70 -2.84 -0.42
N VAL A 12 -2.29 -2.32 -1.50
CA VAL A 12 -3.61 -2.74 -2.00
C VAL A 12 -3.47 -3.23 -3.43
N THR A 13 -3.62 -4.54 -3.63
CA THR A 13 -3.64 -5.14 -4.98
C THR A 13 -5.04 -5.05 -5.57
N GLY A 14 -5.18 -4.63 -6.83
CA GLY A 14 -6.49 -4.40 -7.46
C GLY A 14 -7.21 -3.13 -6.95
N GLY A 15 -6.45 -2.17 -6.40
CA GLY A 15 -6.99 -0.95 -5.79
C GLY A 15 -7.47 0.12 -6.79
N ASN A 16 -7.46 -0.18 -8.08
CA ASN A 16 -7.78 0.77 -9.13
C ASN A 16 -9.28 1.09 -9.22
N ARG A 17 -10.15 0.13 -8.86
CA ARG A 17 -11.61 0.30 -8.93
C ARG A 17 -12.38 -0.44 -7.84
N GLY A 18 -13.65 -0.07 -7.70
CA GLY A 18 -14.60 -0.76 -6.82
C GLY A 18 -14.15 -0.78 -5.36
N ILE A 19 -14.23 -1.96 -4.74
CA ILE A 19 -13.90 -2.16 -3.32
C ILE A 19 -12.43 -1.86 -3.04
N GLY A 20 -11.52 -2.25 -3.94
CA GLY A 20 -10.09 -2.00 -3.75
C GLY A 20 -9.76 -0.51 -3.63
N ARG A 21 -10.43 0.32 -4.43
CA ARG A 21 -10.29 1.79 -4.36
C ARG A 21 -10.86 2.35 -3.05
N ALA A 22 -12.05 1.91 -2.65
CA ALA A 22 -12.65 2.36 -1.39
C ALA A 22 -11.78 1.99 -0.17
N ILE A 23 -11.14 0.81 -0.19
CA ILE A 23 -10.16 0.40 0.82
C ILE A 23 -8.94 1.32 0.80
N ALA A 24 -8.39 1.60 -0.37
CA ALA A 24 -7.21 2.45 -0.51
C ALA A 24 -7.47 3.88 0.00
N GLU A 25 -8.62 4.46 -0.34
CA GLU A 25 -9.06 5.77 0.16
C GLU A 25 -9.24 5.76 1.68
N ARG A 26 -9.91 4.73 2.23
CA ARG A 26 -10.13 4.60 3.67
C ARG A 26 -8.83 4.45 4.47
N LEU A 27 -7.84 3.73 3.94
CA LEU A 27 -6.53 3.60 4.56
C LEU A 27 -5.76 4.94 4.56
N ALA A 28 -5.89 5.72 3.47
CA ALA A 28 -5.26 7.03 3.37
C ALA A 28 -5.87 8.04 4.35
N GLU A 29 -7.18 7.94 4.62
CA GLU A 29 -7.87 8.71 5.67
C GLU A 29 -7.36 8.41 7.09
N GLU A 30 -6.85 7.19 7.33
CA GLU A 30 -6.21 6.80 8.59
C GLU A 30 -4.72 7.18 8.67
N GLU A 31 -4.30 8.07 7.78
CA GLU A 31 -2.93 8.55 7.63
C GLU A 31 -1.89 7.50 7.25
N ALA A 32 -2.35 6.38 6.69
CA ALA A 32 -1.45 5.42 6.09
C ALA A 32 -0.87 5.95 4.77
N ILE A 33 0.30 5.43 4.44
CA ILE A 33 0.89 5.49 3.11
C ILE A 33 0.36 4.29 2.36
N VAL A 34 -0.39 4.51 1.28
CA VAL A 34 -1.08 3.46 0.54
C VAL A 34 -0.46 3.32 -0.83
N VAL A 35 0.00 2.11 -1.16
CA VAL A 35 0.50 1.77 -2.49
C VAL A 35 -0.47 0.82 -3.16
N VAL A 36 -1.06 1.27 -4.25
CA VAL A 36 -2.00 0.52 -5.07
C VAL A 36 -1.23 -0.18 -6.19
N GLY A 37 -1.31 -1.51 -6.22
CA GLY A 37 -0.78 -2.34 -7.30
C GLY A 37 -1.89 -2.86 -8.20
N ASP A 38 -1.87 -2.54 -9.50
CA ASP A 38 -2.84 -3.06 -10.47
C ASP A 38 -2.18 -3.39 -11.83
N LEU A 39 -2.83 -4.23 -12.63
CA LEU A 39 -2.37 -4.57 -13.99
C LEU A 39 -2.38 -3.35 -14.92
N ILE A 40 -3.31 -2.42 -14.69
CA ILE A 40 -3.45 -1.19 -15.48
C ILE A 40 -2.84 -0.05 -14.68
N GLY A 41 -1.68 0.44 -15.13
CA GLY A 41 -0.90 1.49 -14.45
C GLY A 41 -1.51 2.90 -14.51
N GLU A 42 -2.64 3.08 -15.18
CA GLU A 42 -3.26 4.38 -15.39
C GLU A 42 -4.70 4.39 -14.88
N HIS A 43 -4.89 4.84 -13.65
CA HIS A 43 -5.95 5.80 -13.38
C HIS A 43 -5.37 6.92 -12.52
N SER A 44 -5.60 8.14 -13.00
CA SER A 44 -5.24 9.35 -12.26
C SER A 44 -5.98 9.33 -10.92
N PRO A 45 -5.29 9.49 -9.77
CA PRO A 45 -5.98 9.63 -8.49
C PRO A 45 -7.01 10.76 -8.60
N PRO A 46 -8.16 10.67 -7.92
CA PRO A 46 -9.03 11.83 -7.78
C PRO A 46 -8.16 12.99 -7.23
N ALA A 47 -8.16 14.11 -7.94
CA ALA A 47 -7.26 15.27 -7.73
C ALA A 47 -7.32 15.91 -6.33
N SER A 48 -8.15 15.38 -5.44
CA SER A 48 -8.56 15.99 -4.18
C SER A 48 -8.13 15.24 -2.91
N SER A 49 -7.52 14.06 -2.97
CA SER A 49 -7.44 13.25 -1.75
C SER A 49 -6.14 12.47 -1.58
N HIS A 50 -5.27 13.02 -0.74
CA HIS A 50 -4.14 12.37 -0.06
C HIS A 50 -2.85 12.21 -0.88
N GLN A 51 -1.87 13.05 -0.54
CA GLN A 51 -0.46 13.02 -0.97
C GLN A 51 0.28 11.70 -0.63
N ARG A 52 -0.44 10.71 -0.08
CA ARG A 52 0.06 9.43 0.44
C ARG A 52 -0.48 8.20 -0.34
N LEU A 53 -1.10 8.40 -1.49
CA LEU A 53 -1.54 7.34 -2.40
C LEU A 53 -0.61 7.24 -3.61
N ALA A 54 0.06 6.10 -3.78
CA ALA A 54 0.92 5.81 -4.93
C ALA A 54 0.30 4.67 -5.76
N PHE A 55 0.30 4.81 -7.08
CA PHE A 55 -0.16 3.77 -8.00
C PHE A 55 1.04 3.22 -8.75
N LEU A 56 1.23 1.91 -8.70
CA LEU A 56 2.31 1.22 -9.39
C LEU A 56 1.75 0.03 -10.18
N PRO A 57 2.27 -0.25 -11.38
CA PRO A 57 1.88 -1.43 -12.13
C PRO A 57 2.32 -2.69 -11.39
N LEU A 58 1.40 -3.63 -11.18
CA LEU A 58 1.65 -4.90 -10.51
C LEU A 58 0.93 -6.04 -11.24
N HIS A 59 1.71 -7.00 -11.71
CA HIS A 59 1.18 -8.26 -12.24
C HIS A 59 1.28 -9.36 -11.19
N VAL A 60 0.20 -9.59 -10.44
CA VAL A 60 0.17 -10.57 -9.34
C VAL A 60 0.48 -12.02 -9.76
N THR A 61 0.20 -12.41 -11.01
CA THR A 61 0.55 -13.75 -11.54
C THR A 61 2.05 -13.94 -11.83
N LYS A 62 2.85 -12.86 -11.85
CA LYS A 62 4.29 -12.93 -12.11
C LYS A 62 5.04 -12.64 -10.82
N GLU A 63 5.65 -13.66 -10.22
CA GLU A 63 6.41 -13.52 -8.97
C GLU A 63 7.51 -12.43 -9.07
N ALA A 64 8.21 -12.35 -10.20
CA ALA A 64 9.21 -11.31 -10.45
C ALA A 64 8.62 -9.89 -10.40
N SER A 65 7.38 -9.71 -10.87
CA SER A 65 6.68 -8.41 -10.80
C SER A 65 6.27 -8.08 -9.38
N VAL A 66 5.81 -9.07 -8.61
CA VAL A 66 5.48 -8.90 -7.18
C VAL A 66 6.73 -8.51 -6.40
N ARG A 67 7.86 -9.19 -6.65
CA ARG A 67 9.12 -8.90 -5.97
C ARG A 67 9.64 -7.50 -6.28
N ALA A 68 9.69 -7.13 -7.55
CA ALA A 68 10.10 -5.79 -7.97
C ALA A 68 9.21 -4.69 -7.35
N PHE A 69 7.90 -4.90 -7.33
CA PHE A 69 6.94 -3.98 -6.70
C PHE A 69 7.20 -3.83 -5.20
N VAL A 70 7.38 -4.95 -4.47
CA VAL A 70 7.65 -4.89 -3.02
C VAL A 70 8.98 -4.21 -2.76
N ASP A 71 10.02 -4.54 -3.52
CA ASP A 71 11.34 -3.91 -3.41
C ASP A 71 11.23 -2.40 -3.63
N GLU A 72 10.49 -1.96 -4.65
CA GLU A 72 10.24 -0.55 -4.92
C GLU A 72 9.51 0.15 -3.76
N VAL A 73 8.46 -0.48 -3.21
CA VAL A 73 7.74 0.04 -2.03
C VAL A 73 8.66 0.16 -0.82
N VAL A 74 9.49 -0.86 -0.58
CA VAL A 74 10.43 -0.86 0.54
C VAL A 74 11.50 0.22 0.38
N GLN A 75 12.02 0.43 -0.82
CA GLN A 75 13.00 1.49 -1.08
C GLN A 75 12.39 2.89 -0.93
N ASN A 76 11.19 3.10 -1.48
CA ASN A 76 10.53 4.40 -1.46
C ASN A 76 10.00 4.78 -0.06
N PHE A 77 9.61 3.80 0.76
CA PHE A 77 8.98 4.04 2.06
C PHE A 77 9.75 3.42 3.25
N ARG A 78 11.06 3.22 3.07
CA ARG A 78 11.97 2.61 4.06
C ARG A 78 11.86 3.23 5.46
N SER A 79 11.74 4.55 5.53
CA SER A 79 11.62 5.31 6.77
C SER A 79 10.32 5.02 7.53
N ALA A 80 9.21 4.83 6.82
CA ALA A 80 7.92 4.47 7.41
C ALA A 80 7.87 2.99 7.84
N LEU A 81 8.54 2.10 7.10
CA LEU A 81 8.65 0.68 7.45
C LEU A 81 9.54 0.45 8.68
N ALA A 82 10.61 1.23 8.84
CA ALA A 82 11.53 1.12 9.98
C ALA A 82 10.89 1.52 11.33
N ALA A 83 9.84 2.35 11.30
CA ALA A 83 9.14 2.82 12.49
C ALA A 83 8.23 1.76 13.15
N HIS A 84 8.08 0.57 12.55
CA HIS A 84 7.29 -0.51 13.14
C HIS A 84 8.17 -1.72 13.47
N PRO A 85 8.53 -1.96 14.74
CA PRO A 85 9.09 -3.25 15.14
C PRO A 85 8.01 -4.30 14.85
N GLY A 86 8.28 -5.17 13.88
CA GLY A 86 7.37 -6.23 13.48
C GLY A 86 6.88 -6.97 14.72
N LYS A 87 5.56 -7.07 14.88
CA LYS A 87 4.95 -7.92 15.89
C LYS A 87 5.53 -9.32 15.67
N SER A 88 6.39 -9.75 16.59
CA SER A 88 6.92 -11.10 16.65
C SER A 88 5.75 -12.06 16.45
N ARG A 89 5.81 -12.85 15.37
CA ARG A 89 4.92 -13.99 15.20
C ARG A 89 5.14 -14.85 16.43
N GLY A 90 4.15 -14.90 17.32
CA GLY A 90 4.13 -15.83 18.42
C GLY A 90 4.37 -17.22 17.85
N ALA A 91 5.45 -17.84 18.29
CA ALA A 91 5.61 -19.28 18.21
C ALA A 91 4.39 -19.87 18.92
N ALA A 92 3.49 -20.47 18.15
CA ALA A 92 2.51 -21.39 18.71
C ALA A 92 3.26 -22.70 18.99
N MET A 93 3.46 -22.98 20.28
CA MET A 93 3.61 -24.34 20.81
C MET A 93 2.27 -25.07 20.71
#